data_AF-A0A3D5VAJ1-F1
#
_entry.id   AF-A0A3D5VAJ1-F1
#
_cell.length_a   1.000
_cell.length_b   1.000
_cell.length_c   1.000
_cell.angle_alpha   90.00
_cell.angle_beta   90.00
_cell.angle_gamma   90.00
#
_symmetry.space_group_name_H-M   'P 1'
#
loop_
_entity.id
_entity.type
_entity.pdbx_description
1 polymer ?
#
loop_
_entity_poly.entity_id
_entity_poly.type
_entity_poly.pdbx_seq_one_letter_code
_entity_poly.pdbx_strand_id
1 'polypeptide(L)'
;MKKITILLLLIATALLFADFTQYYEFERPEVIEKGDYSVLNYQNSRNFGNEGEPFIPLYSAELLLPQNQVLKAVKLINVEYYDNIENIRLQPAGKQLPLSSKNVKEYVPIENSQIYNSQEYPAEIVRNIDTQFLSGHSVGSFSFC
;
A
#
# COMPACT_ATOMS: atom_id res chain seq x y z
N MET A 1 -35.09 12.74 32.80
CA MET A 1 -33.65 12.90 33.12
C MET A 1 -32.81 11.77 32.52
N LYS A 2 -33.01 10.49 32.87
CA LYS A 2 -32.23 9.35 32.30
C LYS A 2 -32.11 9.33 30.76
N LYS A 3 -33.20 9.60 30.03
CA LYS A 3 -33.19 9.64 28.54
C LYS A 3 -32.32 10.77 27.97
N ILE A 4 -32.29 11.93 28.64
CA ILE A 4 -31.47 13.08 28.24
C ILE A 4 -29.99 12.79 28.52
N THR A 5 -29.68 12.15 29.65
CA THR A 5 -28.31 11.72 29.98
C THR A 5 -27.77 10.72 28.97
N ILE A 6 -28.57 9.74 28.53
CA ILE A 6 -28.16 8.77 27.50
C ILE A 6 -27.93 9.48 26.15
N LEU A 7 -28.79 10.44 25.79
CA LEU A 7 -28.64 11.20 24.56
C LEU A 7 -27.35 12.05 24.56
N LEU A 8 -27.06 12.72 25.68
CA LEU A 8 -25.82 13.48 25.85
C LEU A 8 -24.57 12.58 25.79
N LEU A 9 -24.62 11.39 26.36
CA LEU A 9 -23.52 10.41 26.29
C LEU A 9 -23.26 9.95 24.84
N LEU A 10 -24.33 9.69 24.08
CA LEU A 10 -24.25 9.30 22.67
C LEU A 10 -23.66 10.42 21.80
N ILE A 11 -24.06 11.66 22.03
CA ILE A 11 -23.50 12.83 21.33
C ILE A 11 -22.01 13.01 21.67
N ALA A 12 -21.62 12.82 22.93
CA ALA A 12 -20.22 12.90 23.33
C ALA A 12 -19.34 11.84 22.63
N THR A 13 -19.84 10.62 22.41
CA THR A 13 -19.07 9.58 21.70
C THR A 13 -18.86 9.87 20.22
N ALA A 14 -19.75 10.64 19.58
CA ALA A 14 -19.60 11.03 18.18
C ALA A 14 -18.49 12.07 17.95
N LEU A 15 -18.07 12.78 19.00
CA LEU A 15 -17.00 13.80 18.93
C LEU A 15 -15.59 13.21 19.08
N LEU A 16 -15.45 11.90 19.31
CA LEU A 16 -14.15 11.25 19.51
C LEU A 16 -13.47 10.82 18.20
N PHE A 17 -14.13 11.01 17.06
CA PHE A 17 -13.54 10.77 15.74
C PHE A 17 -12.68 11.97 15.35
N ALA A 18 -11.39 11.72 15.14
CA ALA A 18 -10.45 12.72 14.63
C ALA A 18 -10.02 12.29 13.22
N ASP A 19 -10.32 13.13 12.24
CA ASP A 19 -9.79 13.00 10.89
C ASP A 19 -8.60 13.95 10.74
N PHE A 20 -7.57 13.51 10.03
CA PHE A 20 -6.45 14.36 9.65
C PHE A 20 -5.96 14.00 8.25
N THR A 21 -5.34 14.96 7.58
CA THR A 21 -4.83 14.80 6.23
C THR A 21 -3.32 14.77 6.25
N GLN A 22 -2.74 13.83 5.50
CA GLN A 22 -1.30 13.73 5.27
C GLN A 22 -1.03 13.83 3.77
N TYR A 23 0.07 14.45 3.43
CA TYR A 23 0.53 14.63 2.06
C TYR A 23 1.78 13.77 1.85
N TYR A 24 1.78 13.00 0.77
CA TYR A 24 2.91 12.18 0.35
C TYR A 24 3.29 12.61 -1.06
N GLU A 25 4.57 12.92 -1.23
CA GLU A 25 5.14 13.26 -2.53
C GLU A 25 6.14 12.16 -2.88
N PHE A 26 5.98 11.57 -4.06
CA PHE A 26 6.86 10.54 -4.56
C PHE A 26 7.65 11.14 -5.70
N GLU A 27 8.98 11.08 -5.68
CA GLU A 27 9.79 11.45 -6.84
C GLU A 27 9.55 10.51 -8.03
N ARG A 28 9.87 10.97 -9.25
CA ARG A 28 9.70 10.17 -10.46
C ARG A 28 10.52 8.88 -10.34
N PRO A 29 9.94 7.70 -10.62
CA PRO A 29 10.66 6.45 -10.47
C PRO A 29 11.73 6.31 -11.53
N GLU A 30 12.79 5.58 -11.19
CA GLU A 30 13.71 5.05 -12.18
C GLU A 30 13.05 3.86 -12.89
N VAL A 31 13.06 3.86 -14.23
CA VAL A 31 12.55 2.77 -15.06
C VAL A 31 13.73 1.94 -15.54
N ILE A 32 13.81 0.69 -15.10
CA ILE A 32 14.89 -0.24 -15.43
C ILE A 32 14.37 -1.28 -16.42
N GLU A 33 14.84 -1.24 -17.66
CA GLU A 33 14.48 -2.22 -18.69
C GLU A 33 15.21 -3.55 -18.49
N LYS A 34 14.47 -4.66 -18.59
CA LYS A 34 14.95 -6.04 -18.44
C LYS A 34 14.30 -6.95 -19.49
N GLY A 35 14.85 -6.91 -20.70
CA GLY A 35 14.31 -7.67 -21.83
C GLY A 35 12.98 -7.08 -22.29
N ASP A 36 11.92 -7.91 -22.27
CA ASP A 36 10.57 -7.49 -22.68
C ASP A 36 9.77 -6.81 -21.56
N TYR A 37 10.38 -6.65 -20.38
CA TYR A 37 9.73 -6.08 -19.19
C TYR A 37 10.52 -4.92 -18.62
N SER A 38 9.85 -4.07 -17.87
CA SER A 38 10.47 -3.00 -17.09
C SER A 38 10.22 -3.19 -15.60
N VAL A 39 11.11 -2.63 -14.78
CA VAL A 39 10.97 -2.56 -13.33
C VAL A 39 10.95 -1.10 -12.92
N LEU A 40 9.91 -0.69 -12.21
CA LEU A 40 9.83 0.63 -11.60
C LEU A 40 10.53 0.60 -10.25
N ASN A 41 11.40 1.57 -9.99
CA ASN A 41 12.10 1.72 -8.73
C ASN A 41 11.78 3.09 -8.12
N TYR A 42 10.93 3.11 -7.11
CA TYR A 42 10.67 4.29 -6.29
C TYR A 42 11.55 4.28 -5.05
N GLN A 43 12.05 5.45 -4.67
CA GLN A 43 12.76 5.61 -3.41
C GLN A 43 11.86 5.21 -2.24
N ASN A 44 12.44 4.55 -1.22
CA ASN A 44 11.75 4.10 -0.01
C ASN A 44 10.56 3.14 -0.26
N SER A 45 10.49 2.55 -1.45
CA SER A 45 9.49 1.55 -1.79
C SER A 45 10.16 0.19 -1.95
N ARG A 46 9.37 -0.88 -1.81
CA ARG A 46 9.81 -2.24 -2.12
C ARG A 46 8.87 -2.83 -3.15
N ASN A 47 9.41 -3.37 -4.22
CA ASN A 47 8.55 -4.02 -5.19
C ASN A 47 8.00 -5.32 -4.62
N PHE A 48 6.71 -5.55 -4.84
CA PHE A 48 5.97 -6.69 -4.33
C PHE A 48 4.85 -7.07 -5.31
N GLY A 49 4.43 -8.32 -5.25
CA GLY A 49 3.35 -8.89 -6.06
C GLY A 49 3.26 -10.39 -5.81
N ASN A 50 2.09 -11.01 -6.06
CA ASN A 50 2.01 -12.47 -6.04
C ASN A 50 2.70 -13.06 -7.27
N GLU A 51 3.08 -14.34 -7.21
CA GLU A 51 3.72 -15.01 -8.33
C GLU A 51 2.93 -14.83 -9.64
N GLY A 52 3.62 -14.27 -10.65
CA GLY A 52 3.05 -13.99 -11.96
C GLY A 52 2.25 -12.70 -12.08
N GLU A 53 1.95 -11.99 -10.99
CA GLU A 53 1.35 -10.64 -11.04
C GLU A 53 2.42 -9.57 -11.32
N PRO A 54 2.04 -8.36 -11.79
CA PRO A 54 2.97 -7.26 -11.95
C PRO A 54 3.75 -6.94 -10.67
N PHE A 55 5.09 -6.85 -10.78
CA PHE A 55 5.99 -6.53 -9.69
C PHE A 55 6.01 -5.02 -9.43
N ILE A 56 5.02 -4.55 -8.68
CA ILE A 56 4.76 -3.12 -8.45
C ILE A 56 5.47 -2.60 -7.19
N PRO A 57 5.91 -1.33 -7.18
CA PRO A 57 6.43 -0.66 -5.99
C PRO A 57 5.37 -0.56 -4.87
N LEU A 58 5.72 -0.99 -3.66
CA LEU A 58 4.89 -0.84 -2.47
C LEU A 58 5.58 0.14 -1.51
N TYR A 59 4.94 1.27 -1.22
CA TYR A 59 5.40 2.21 -0.20
C TYR A 59 4.64 1.99 1.10
N SER A 60 5.34 1.82 2.22
CA SER A 60 4.72 1.70 3.54
C SER A 60 4.80 3.02 4.29
N ALA A 61 3.65 3.54 4.69
CA ALA A 61 3.53 4.71 5.53
C ALA A 61 3.27 4.31 6.98
N GLU A 62 3.89 5.04 7.90
CA GLU A 62 3.68 4.89 9.34
C GLU A 62 3.36 6.26 9.93
N LEU A 63 2.31 6.32 10.76
CA LEU A 63 1.83 7.53 11.38
C LEU A 63 1.71 7.34 12.87
N LEU A 64 2.32 8.23 13.64
CA LEU A 64 2.07 8.31 15.07
C LEU A 64 0.63 8.81 15.29
N LEU A 65 -0.20 7.97 15.92
CA LEU A 65 -1.57 8.32 16.24
C LEU A 65 -1.62 9.00 17.61
N PRO A 66 -2.62 9.87 17.85
CA PRO A 66 -2.90 10.35 19.19
C PRO A 66 -3.09 9.21 20.17
N GLN A 67 -2.76 9.46 21.44
CA GLN A 67 -2.78 8.42 22.45
C GLN A 67 -4.17 7.75 22.54
N ASN A 68 -4.17 6.41 22.57
CA ASN A 68 -5.36 5.57 22.62
C ASN A 68 -6.28 5.67 21.38
N GLN A 69 -5.78 6.18 20.25
CA GLN A 69 -6.51 6.15 18.99
C GLN A 69 -6.04 4.99 18.10
N VAL A 70 -6.94 4.56 17.21
CA VAL A 70 -6.73 3.47 16.27
C VAL A 70 -7.11 3.96 14.88
N LEU A 71 -6.27 3.68 13.90
CA LEU A 71 -6.54 4.00 12.51
C LEU A 71 -7.70 3.14 12.01
N LYS A 72 -8.80 3.77 11.61
CA LYS A 72 -10.00 3.06 11.14
C LYS A 72 -10.07 2.92 9.63
N ALA A 73 -9.64 3.95 8.91
CA ALA A 73 -9.66 3.98 7.47
C ALA A 73 -8.63 4.99 6.96
N VAL A 74 -8.18 4.74 5.73
CA VAL A 74 -7.38 5.69 4.95
C VAL A 74 -8.14 5.92 3.65
N LYS A 75 -8.29 7.19 3.27
CA LYS A 75 -8.98 7.58 2.04
C LYS A 75 -8.08 8.48 1.22
N LEU A 76 -7.96 8.18 -0.07
CA LEU A 76 -7.33 9.09 -1.02
C LEU A 76 -8.28 10.25 -1.29
N ILE A 77 -7.84 11.46 -0.96
CA ILE A 77 -8.62 12.69 -1.18
C ILE A 77 -8.27 13.32 -2.54
N ASN A 78 -6.99 13.30 -2.90
CA ASN A 78 -6.49 13.77 -4.17
C ASN A 78 -5.26 12.95 -4.58
N VAL A 79 -5.06 12.75 -5.88
CA VAL A 79 -3.89 12.09 -6.46
C VAL A 79 -3.48 12.85 -7.72
N GLU A 80 -2.21 13.18 -7.81
CA GLU A 80 -1.60 13.76 -9.01
C GLU A 80 -0.61 12.74 -9.59
N TYR A 81 -0.66 12.56 -10.91
CA TYR A 81 0.16 11.57 -11.61
C TYR A 81 1.21 12.26 -12.46
N TYR A 82 2.31 11.56 -12.69
CA TYR A 82 3.31 11.98 -13.65
C TYR A 82 2.79 11.88 -15.08
N ASP A 83 3.01 12.94 -15.86
CA ASP A 83 2.78 12.87 -17.30
C ASP A 83 3.78 11.90 -17.96
N ASN A 84 3.31 11.21 -19.02
CA ASN A 84 4.11 10.47 -20.00
C ASN A 84 4.81 9.17 -19.54
N ILE A 85 4.16 8.36 -18.69
CA ILE A 85 4.56 6.95 -18.49
C ILE A 85 3.64 6.06 -19.32
N GLU A 86 4.00 5.80 -20.58
CA GLU A 86 3.20 4.99 -21.50
C GLU A 86 3.94 3.71 -21.90
N ASN A 87 3.18 2.65 -22.19
CA ASN A 87 3.67 1.38 -22.76
C ASN A 87 4.68 0.60 -21.91
N ILE A 88 4.63 0.72 -20.58
CA ILE A 88 5.45 -0.10 -19.69
C ILE A 88 4.77 -1.45 -19.43
N ARG A 89 5.46 -2.55 -19.74
CA ARG A 89 5.07 -3.90 -19.31
C ARG A 89 5.89 -4.30 -18.10
N LEU A 90 5.29 -4.29 -16.92
CA LEU A 90 6.02 -4.58 -15.69
C LEU A 90 6.47 -6.04 -15.62
N GLN A 91 7.64 -6.27 -15.02
CA GLN A 91 8.15 -7.63 -14.78
C GLN A 91 7.18 -8.42 -13.89
N PRO A 92 6.91 -9.71 -14.17
CA PRO A 92 6.12 -10.55 -13.28
C PRO A 92 6.89 -10.84 -11.97
N ALA A 93 6.20 -10.74 -10.85
CA ALA A 93 6.74 -11.05 -9.54
C ALA A 93 7.03 -12.55 -9.43
N GLY A 94 8.17 -12.88 -8.81
CA GLY A 94 8.55 -14.25 -8.54
C GLY A 94 7.99 -14.76 -7.22
N LYS A 95 7.92 -16.09 -7.08
CA LYS A 95 7.55 -16.70 -5.79
C LYS A 95 8.59 -16.46 -4.71
N GLN A 96 8.12 -16.36 -3.47
CA GLN A 96 8.99 -16.36 -2.31
C GLN A 96 9.66 -17.74 -2.17
N LEU A 97 10.99 -17.74 -2.06
CA LEU A 97 11.78 -18.95 -1.87
C LEU A 97 12.46 -18.94 -0.50
N PRO A 98 12.46 -20.06 0.25
CA PRO A 98 13.25 -20.18 1.45
C PRO A 98 14.74 -19.94 1.16
N LEU A 99 15.45 -19.35 2.11
CA LEU A 99 16.90 -19.12 2.00
C LEU A 99 17.70 -20.43 1.83
N SER A 100 17.13 -21.58 2.23
CA SER A 100 17.71 -22.91 2.07
C SER A 100 17.52 -23.53 0.68
N SER A 101 16.77 -22.89 -0.22
CA SER A 101 16.48 -23.42 -1.55
C SER A 101 17.75 -23.44 -2.41
N LYS A 102 18.07 -24.61 -2.99
CA LYS A 102 19.27 -24.81 -3.82
C LYS A 102 19.05 -24.47 -5.31
N ASN A 103 17.79 -24.35 -5.74
CA ASN A 103 17.41 -24.27 -7.17
C ASN A 103 16.91 -22.87 -7.58
N VAL A 104 17.43 -21.80 -6.97
CA VAL A 104 16.98 -20.43 -7.26
C VAL A 104 17.29 -20.00 -8.70
N LYS A 105 18.34 -20.56 -9.32
CA LYS A 105 18.84 -20.11 -10.63
C LYS A 105 17.99 -20.52 -11.85
N GLU A 106 17.13 -21.52 -11.70
CA GLU A 106 16.36 -22.08 -12.83
C GLU A 106 14.92 -21.55 -12.90
N TYR A 107 14.51 -20.78 -11.89
CA TYR A 107 13.14 -20.30 -11.80
C TYR A 107 12.98 -18.98 -12.54
N VAL A 108 12.09 -18.97 -13.54
CA VAL A 108 11.67 -17.78 -14.27
C VAL A 108 10.17 -17.56 -13.97
N PRO A 109 9.78 -16.40 -13.44
CA PRO A 109 8.37 -16.09 -13.21
C PRO A 109 7.60 -16.03 -14.54
N ILE A 110 6.39 -16.60 -14.56
CA ILE A 110 5.49 -16.60 -15.71
C ILE A 110 4.37 -15.62 -15.43
N GLU A 111 4.03 -14.77 -16.39
CA GLU A 111 2.93 -13.82 -16.25
C GLU A 111 1.57 -14.51 -16.05
N ASN A 112 0.79 -13.97 -15.13
CA ASN A 112 -0.62 -14.31 -15.01
C ASN A 112 -1.38 -13.53 -16.08
N SER A 113 -1.73 -14.21 -17.16
CA SER A 113 -2.43 -13.61 -18.31
C SER A 113 -3.76 -12.98 -17.94
N GLN A 114 -4.44 -13.39 -16.88
CA GLN A 114 -5.69 -12.75 -16.45
C GLN A 114 -5.46 -11.34 -15.90
N ILE A 115 -4.33 -11.12 -15.21
CA ILE A 115 -3.97 -9.83 -14.62
C ILE A 115 -3.26 -8.94 -15.65
N TYR A 116 -2.36 -9.50 -16.47
CA TYR A 116 -1.67 -8.72 -17.50
C TYR A 116 -2.59 -8.24 -18.62
N ASN A 117 -3.72 -8.91 -18.83
CA ASN A 117 -4.74 -8.48 -19.77
C ASN A 117 -5.92 -7.75 -19.10
N SER A 118 -5.89 -7.53 -17.77
CA SER A 118 -6.90 -6.69 -17.10
C SER A 118 -6.61 -5.22 -17.36
N GLN A 119 -7.65 -4.38 -17.28
CA GLN A 119 -7.49 -2.93 -17.43
C GLN A 119 -7.09 -2.26 -16.11
N GLU A 120 -7.44 -2.85 -14.98
CA GLU A 120 -7.14 -2.30 -13.66
C GLU A 120 -6.34 -3.32 -12.84
N TYR A 121 -5.16 -2.88 -12.43
CA TYR A 121 -4.32 -3.52 -11.42
C TYR A 121 -3.36 -2.46 -10.87
N PRO A 122 -3.16 -2.36 -9.54
CA PRO A 122 -3.85 -3.07 -8.48
C PRO A 122 -5.31 -2.61 -8.30
N ALA A 123 -6.21 -3.50 -7.83
CA ALA A 123 -7.61 -3.14 -7.58
C ALA A 123 -7.79 -2.07 -6.47
N GLU A 124 -6.98 -2.15 -5.42
CA GLU A 124 -6.92 -1.16 -4.33
C GLU A 124 -5.54 -0.52 -4.30
N ILE A 125 -5.49 0.82 -4.28
CA ILE A 125 -4.26 1.63 -4.17
C ILE A 125 -3.75 1.66 -2.73
N VAL A 126 -4.65 1.65 -1.73
CA VAL A 126 -4.28 1.63 -0.31
C VAL A 126 -4.63 0.28 0.29
N ARG A 127 -3.66 -0.36 0.95
CA ARG A 127 -3.82 -1.69 1.56
C ARG A 127 -3.13 -1.78 2.92
N ASN A 128 -3.30 -2.92 3.59
CA ASN A 128 -2.61 -3.26 4.84
C ASN A 128 -2.80 -2.23 5.96
N ILE A 129 -4.00 -1.66 6.07
CA ILE A 129 -4.33 -0.68 7.09
C ILE A 129 -4.41 -1.38 8.44
N ASP A 130 -3.53 -0.98 9.36
CA ASP A 130 -3.45 -1.57 10.70
C ASP A 130 -3.02 -0.54 11.75
N THR A 131 -3.13 -0.88 13.02
CA THR A 131 -2.56 -0.11 14.12
C THR A 131 -1.79 -1.02 15.05
N GLN A 132 -0.50 -0.72 15.19
CA GLN A 132 0.42 -1.41 16.09
C GLN A 132 0.80 -0.49 17.24
N PHE A 133 1.41 -1.06 18.28
CA PHE A 133 1.80 -0.31 19.48
C PHE A 133 3.30 -0.45 19.73
N LEU A 134 3.97 0.69 19.87
CA LEU A 134 5.39 0.76 20.19
C LEU A 134 5.59 1.60 21.45
N SER A 135 6.10 1.00 22.52
CA SER A 135 6.37 1.68 23.80
C SER A 135 5.15 2.46 24.34
N GLY A 136 3.95 1.89 24.20
CA GLY A 136 2.69 2.52 24.63
C GLY A 136 2.12 3.58 23.69
N HIS A 137 2.77 3.83 22.56
CA HIS A 137 2.28 4.75 21.52
C HIS A 137 1.61 3.96 20.40
N SER A 138 0.46 4.45 19.95
CA SER A 138 -0.27 3.89 18.81
C SER A 138 0.37 4.36 17.51
N VAL A 139 0.70 3.43 16.62
CA VAL A 139 1.26 3.70 15.29
C VAL A 139 0.35 3.08 14.25
N GLY A 140 -0.26 3.91 13.41
CA GLY A 140 -1.04 3.47 12.26
C GLY A 140 -0.10 3.15 11.10
N SER A 141 -0.30 2.00 10.46
CA SER A 141 0.46 1.60 9.27
C SER A 141 -0.49 1.31 8.12
N PHE A 142 -0.05 1.61 6.90
CA PHE A 142 -0.75 1.28 5.65
C PHE A 142 0.26 1.35 4.49
N SER A 143 -0.11 0.79 3.35
CA SER A 143 0.73 0.78 2.17
C SER A 143 0.03 1.39 0.95
N PHE A 144 0.77 2.15 0.15
CA PHE A 144 0.39 2.56 -1.20
C PHE A 144 0.97 1.60 -2.22
N CYS A 145 0.14 1.19 -3.17
CA CYS A 145 0.48 0.35 -4.32
C CYS A 145 0.53 1.17 -5.61
#